data_AF-A0A4Y2PYG4-F1
#
_entry.id   AF-A0A4Y2PYG4-F1
#
_cell.length_a   1.000
_cell.length_b   1.000
_cell.length_c   1.000
_cell.angle_alpha   90.00
_cell.angle_beta   90.00
_cell.angle_gamma   90.00
#
_symmetry.space_group_name_H-M   'P 1'
#
loop_
_entity.id
_entity.type
_entity.pdbx_description
1 polymer ?
#
loop_
_entity_poly.entity_id
_entity_poly.type
_entity_poly.pdbx_seq_one_letter_code
_entity_poly.pdbx_strand_id
1 'polypeptide(L)'
;MNNDKPFGGKVIIIGGDFRQTLPVVPGVTRADVIERINRIKSSPLWSKFTHLSLTTNIRCAGQTEHNMWLLNIGSGNLPEISGLPCDAIEIP
;
A
#
# COMPACT_ATOMS: atom_id res chain seq x y z
N MET A 1 -32.71 5.14 16.88
CA MET A 1 -31.57 4.28 16.53
C MET A 1 -31.03 4.59 15.12
N ASN A 2 -31.03 5.85 14.68
CA ASN A 2 -30.47 6.23 13.36
C ASN A 2 -29.33 7.21 13.59
N ASN A 3 -28.10 6.79 13.29
CA ASN A 3 -26.95 7.68 13.24
C ASN A 3 -26.35 7.57 11.83
N ASP A 4 -26.65 8.56 11.00
CA ASP A 4 -26.20 8.61 9.60
C ASP A 4 -24.74 9.07 9.47
N LYS A 5 -24.06 9.32 10.60
CA LYS A 5 -22.63 9.66 10.60
C LYS A 5 -21.80 8.41 10.28
N PRO A 6 -20.77 8.52 9.41
CA PRO A 6 -19.82 7.45 9.20
C PRO A 6 -19.29 6.88 10.53
N PHE A 7 -19.19 5.56 10.62
CA PHE A 7 -18.68 4.84 11.79
C PHE A 7 -19.37 5.19 13.12
N GLY A 8 -20.63 5.62 13.07
CA GLY A 8 -21.38 6.02 14.26
C GLY A 8 -20.85 7.30 14.91
N GLY A 9 -20.13 8.14 14.16
CA GLY A 9 -19.52 9.37 14.66
C GLY A 9 -18.20 9.18 15.41
N LYS A 10 -17.61 7.98 15.36
CA LYS A 10 -16.27 7.74 15.91
C LYS A 10 -15.19 8.37 15.04
N VAL A 11 -14.14 8.87 15.68
CA VAL A 11 -12.91 9.25 14.99
C VAL A 11 -12.18 7.99 14.54
N ILE A 12 -11.86 7.90 13.25
CA ILE A 12 -11.14 6.78 12.65
C ILE A 12 -9.81 7.28 12.12
N ILE A 13 -8.73 6.60 12.50
CA ILE A 13 -7.40 6.79 11.95
C ILE A 13 -6.99 5.48 11.30
N ILE A 14 -6.64 5.54 10.02
CA ILE A 14 -6.14 4.40 9.25
C ILE A 14 -4.67 4.67 8.97
N GLY A 15 -3.83 3.69 9.28
CA GLY A 15 -2.41 3.70 8.93
C GLY A 15 -2.09 2.47 8.09
N GLY A 16 -1.12 2.63 7.18
CA GLY A 16 -0.67 1.54 6.32
C GLY A 16 0.12 2.06 5.13
N ASP A 17 0.60 1.12 4.32
CA ASP A 17 1.31 1.41 3.08
C ASP A 17 0.80 0.47 2.00
N PHE A 18 0.20 1.03 0.94
CA PHE A 18 -0.33 0.25 -0.18
C PHE A 18 0.74 -0.41 -1.04
N ARG A 19 2.02 -0.10 -0.79
CA ARG A 19 3.17 -0.78 -1.39
C ARG A 19 3.52 -2.10 -0.67
N GLN A 20 2.85 -2.40 0.44
CA GLN A 20 2.98 -3.69 1.12
C GLN A 20 2.17 -4.79 0.43
N THR A 21 2.37 -6.02 0.88
CA THR A 21 1.65 -7.19 0.36
C THR A 21 0.14 -7.04 0.52
N LEU A 22 -0.57 -7.58 -0.46
CA LEU A 22 -2.02 -7.62 -0.45
C LEU A 22 -2.53 -8.51 0.70
N PRO A 23 -3.70 -8.22 1.29
CA PRO A 23 -4.31 -9.10 2.27
C PRO A 23 -4.52 -10.51 1.69
N VAL A 24 -4.24 -11.52 2.51
CA VAL A 24 -4.47 -12.92 2.15
C VAL A 24 -5.96 -13.20 2.22
N VAL A 25 -6.55 -13.55 1.08
CA VAL A 25 -7.95 -13.98 0.99
C VAL A 25 -7.98 -15.44 0.54
N PRO A 26 -8.37 -16.39 1.42
CA PRO A 26 -8.40 -17.80 1.07
C PRO A 26 -9.43 -18.10 -0.03
N GLY A 27 -9.07 -19.00 -0.96
CA GLY A 27 -10.02 -19.55 -1.94
C GLY A 27 -10.46 -18.59 -3.05
N VAL A 28 -9.76 -17.47 -3.26
CA VAL A 28 -10.08 -16.52 -4.34
C VAL A 28 -8.91 -16.37 -5.32
N THR A 29 -9.19 -15.83 -6.50
CA THR A 29 -8.17 -15.57 -7.52
C THR A 29 -7.40 -14.30 -7.23
N ARG A 30 -6.24 -14.13 -7.89
CA ARG A 30 -5.47 -12.88 -7.85
C ARG A 30 -6.30 -11.66 -8.26
N ALA A 31 -7.18 -11.81 -9.26
CA ALA A 31 -8.05 -10.72 -9.72
C ALA A 31 -9.03 -10.29 -8.63
N ASP A 32 -9.62 -11.24 -7.91
CA ASP A 32 -10.55 -10.96 -6.79
C ASP A 32 -9.86 -10.19 -5.66
N VAL A 33 -8.61 -10.55 -5.34
CA VAL A 33 -7.82 -9.84 -4.32
C VAL A 33 -7.59 -8.38 -4.74
N ILE A 34 -7.19 -8.15 -5.99
CA ILE A 34 -6.97 -6.81 -6.53
C ILE A 34 -8.26 -5.99 -6.52
N GLU A 35 -9.39 -6.58 -6.95
CA GLU A 35 -10.69 -5.91 -6.93
C GLU A 35 -11.08 -5.47 -5.50
N ARG A 36 -10.90 -6.34 -4.51
CA ARG A 36 -11.23 -6.06 -3.10
C ARG A 36 -10.41 -4.90 -2.54
N ILE A 37 -9.16 -4.75 -2.93
CA ILE A 37 -8.30 -3.64 -2.47
C ILE A 37 -8.69 -2.34 -3.18
N ASN A 38 -8.99 -2.40 -4.48
CA ASN A 38 -9.49 -1.26 -5.22
C ASN A 38 -10.77 -0.69 -4.59
N ARG A 39 -11.64 -1.53 -4.02
CA ARG A 39 -12.84 -1.10 -3.28
C ARG A 39 -12.55 -0.21 -2.07
N ILE A 40 -11.38 -0.31 -1.45
CA ILE A 40 -11.01 0.58 -0.32
C ILE A 40 -10.81 2.00 -0.85
N LYS A 41 -10.00 2.15 -1.91
CA LYS A 41 -9.68 3.46 -2.50
C LYS A 41 -10.84 4.06 -3.29
N SER A 42 -11.73 3.24 -3.85
CA SER A 42 -12.93 3.69 -4.57
C SER A 42 -14.17 3.88 -3.68
N SER A 43 -14.05 3.59 -2.38
CA SER A 43 -15.15 3.78 -1.44
C SER A 43 -15.60 5.25 -1.40
N PRO A 44 -16.92 5.55 -1.40
CA PRO A 44 -17.42 6.90 -1.17
C PRO A 44 -17.00 7.51 0.17
N LEU A 45 -16.54 6.68 1.12
CA LEU A 45 -15.98 7.15 2.39
C LEU A 45 -14.56 7.67 2.24
N TRP A 46 -13.83 7.25 1.20
CA TRP A 46 -12.43 7.61 0.98
C TRP A 46 -12.25 9.13 0.89
N SER A 47 -13.14 9.81 0.17
CA SER A 47 -13.15 11.27 0.04
C SER A 47 -13.42 12.02 1.35
N LYS A 48 -13.87 11.33 2.41
CA LYS A 48 -14.08 11.91 3.74
C LYS A 48 -12.84 11.84 4.62
N PHE A 49 -11.80 11.09 4.23
CA PHE A 49 -10.56 11.02 4.98
C PHE A 49 -9.64 12.20 4.64
N THR A 50 -8.92 12.70 5.64
CA THR A 50 -7.77 13.58 5.43
C THR A 50 -6.54 12.71 5.17
N HIS A 51 -5.85 12.97 4.07
CA HIS A 51 -4.66 12.23 3.68
C HIS A 51 -3.40 12.85 4.30
N LEU A 52 -2.66 12.05 5.06
CA LEU A 52 -1.38 12.42 5.64
C LEU A 52 -0.34 11.40 5.22
N SER A 53 0.82 11.87 4.77
CA SER A 53 1.93 11.03 4.32
C SER A 53 3.14 11.23 5.22
N LEU A 54 3.68 10.12 5.74
CA LEU A 54 4.98 10.13 6.40
C LEU A 54 6.07 10.02 5.34
N THR A 55 6.97 10.99 5.28
CA THR A 55 8.01 11.09 4.24
C THR A 55 9.39 10.65 4.72
N THR A 56 9.63 10.61 6.03
CA THR A 56 10.91 10.21 6.61
C THR A 56 10.89 8.74 7.02
N ASN A 57 11.71 7.93 6.35
CA ASN A 57 11.97 6.55 6.76
C ASN A 57 12.99 6.53 7.91
N ILE A 58 12.50 6.32 9.13
CA ILE A 58 13.33 6.25 10.33
C ILE A 58 14.07 4.92 10.50
N ARG A 59 13.62 3.84 9.83
CA ARG A 59 14.26 2.51 9.93
C ARG A 59 15.61 2.49 9.24
N CYS A 60 15.72 3.21 8.12
CA CYS A 60 16.93 3.30 7.31
C CYS A 60 17.63 4.66 7.52
N ALA A 61 17.53 5.24 8.71
CA ALA A 61 18.16 6.51 9.03
C ALA A 61 19.67 6.44 8.79
N GLY A 62 20.21 7.38 8.02
CA GLY A 62 21.63 7.39 7.62
C GLY A 62 21.99 6.45 6.46
N GLN A 63 21.05 5.66 5.93
CA GLN A 63 21.27 4.74 4.80
C GLN A 63 20.47 5.19 3.57
N THR A 64 20.88 6.31 2.98
CA THR A 64 20.14 6.97 1.88
C THR A 64 19.93 6.05 0.68
N GLU A 65 20.97 5.33 0.26
CA GLU A 65 20.91 4.45 -0.92
C GLU A 65 19.96 3.26 -0.69
N HIS A 66 20.09 2.57 0.44
CA HIS A 66 19.19 1.48 0.81
C HIS A 66 17.74 1.95 0.95
N ASN A 67 17.50 3.12 1.54
CA ASN A 67 16.17 3.71 1.63
C ASN A 67 15.57 3.99 0.25
N MET A 68 16.36 4.55 -0.67
CA MET A 68 15.91 4.79 -2.05
C MET A 68 15.61 3.48 -2.79
N TRP A 69 16.45 2.45 -2.63
CA TRP A 69 16.19 1.13 -3.19
C TRP A 69 14.88 0.53 -2.65
N LEU A 70 14.64 0.60 -1.34
CA LEU A 70 13.40 0.14 -0.70
C LEU A 70 12.15 0.90 -1.19
N LEU A 71 12.26 2.19 -1.48
CA LEU A 71 11.16 2.97 -2.03
C LEU A 71 10.88 2.61 -3.50
N ASN A 72 11.91 2.33 -4.28
CA ASN A 72 11.78 1.94 -5.68
C ASN A 72 11.20 0.53 -5.83
N ILE A 73 11.61 -0.45 -5.01
CA ILE A 73 11.00 -1.79 -5.01
C ILE A 73 9.51 -1.73 -4.66
N GLY A 74 9.13 -1.02 -3.59
CA GLY A 74 7.72 -0.91 -3.19
C GLY A 74 6.85 -0.16 -4.21
N SER A 75 7.45 0.72 -5.00
CA SER A 75 6.74 1.48 -6.04
C SER A 75 6.73 0.78 -7.40
N GLY A 76 7.45 -0.35 -7.55
CA GLY A 76 7.58 -1.05 -8.83
C GLY A 76 8.43 -0.30 -9.86
N ASN A 77 9.39 0.52 -9.41
CA ASN A 77 10.23 1.36 -10.26
C ASN A 77 11.62 0.76 -10.55
N LEU A 78 11.88 -0.48 -10.13
CA LEU A 78 13.16 -1.14 -10.42
C LEU A 78 13.20 -1.59 -11.89
N PRO A 79 14.39 -1.56 -12.53
CA PRO A 79 14.54 -2.02 -13.91
C PRO A 79 14.30 -3.53 -14.01
N GLU A 80 13.75 -3.96 -15.15
CA GLU A 80 13.70 -5.38 -15.50
C GLU A 80 15.11 -5.90 -15.82
N ILE A 81 15.42 -7.10 -15.34
CA ILE A 81 16.71 -7.74 -15.58
C ILE A 81 16.58 -8.69 -16.76
N SER A 82 17.28 -8.38 -17.86
CA SER A 82 17.26 -9.21 -19.07
C SER A 82 17.68 -10.65 -18.76
N GLY A 83 16.87 -11.61 -19.23
CA GLY A 83 17.12 -13.04 -19.03
C GLY A 83 16.61 -13.60 -17.70
N LEU A 84 15.99 -12.78 -16.84
CA LEU A 84 15.30 -13.23 -15.62
C LEU A 84 13.78 -13.06 -15.72
N PRO A 85 13.01 -13.75 -14.86
CA PRO A 85 11.58 -13.51 -14.70
C PRO A 85 11.27 -12.04 -14.36
N CYS A 86 10.08 -11.55 -14.75
CA CYS A 86 9.64 -10.18 -14.48
C CYS A 86 9.44 -9.85 -12.99
N ASP A 87 9.40 -10.87 -12.11
CA ASP A 87 9.34 -10.75 -10.66
C ASP A 87 10.71 -10.89 -9.98
N ALA A 88 11.79 -11.01 -10.76
CA ALA A 88 13.15 -10.99 -10.25
C ALA A 88 13.59 -9.56 -9.90
N ILE A 89 14.35 -9.45 -8.80
CA ILE A 89 14.92 -8.20 -8.32
C ILE A 89 16.40 -8.40 -8.01
N GLU A 90 17.21 -7.38 -8.27
CA GLU A 90 18.60 -7.34 -7.81
C GLU A 90 18.65 -6.75 -6.40
N ILE A 91 19.36 -7.45 -5.50
CA ILE A 91 19.57 -7.01 -4.12
C ILE A 91 20.96 -6.33 -4.07
N PRO A 92 21.04 -5.07 -3.59
CA PRO A 92 22.30 -4.35 -3.44
C PRO A 92 23.20 -4.93 -2.35
#